data_AF-A0A4U5PV60-F1
#
_entry.id   AF-A0A4U5PV60-F1
#
_cell.length_a   1.000
_cell.length_b   1.000
_cell.length_c   1.000
_cell.angle_alpha   90.00
_cell.angle_beta   90.00
_cell.angle_gamma   90.00
#
_symmetry.space_group_name_H-M   'P 1'
#
loop_
_entity.id
_entity.type
_entity.pdbx_description
1 polymer ?
#
loop_
_entity_poly.entity_id
_entity_poly.type
_entity_poly.pdbx_seq_one_letter_code
_entity_poly.pdbx_strand_id
1 'polypeptide(L)'
;MNYLHHRNPPIVHRDLKSSNLLVDKNWTVKVGDFGLSKWMNATFLTAKSGRGTPQWMAPEVLRNEPSNEKSDVFSFGVILWELMAVSIPWVKLNSLQVVGVVGFMDRRLELPESLDPKVASIINDCWRSDPEQRPSFEEIIQRMAGDIS
;
A
#
# COMPACT_ATOMS: atom_id res chain seq x y z
N MET A 1 6.16 0.49 -8.72
CA MET A 1 6.68 0.09 -7.39
C MET A 1 7.73 -1.00 -7.45
N ASN A 2 7.51 -2.11 -8.20
CA ASN A 2 8.52 -3.17 -8.38
C ASN A 2 9.94 -2.65 -8.68
N TYR A 3 10.04 -1.68 -9.60
CA TYR A 3 11.30 -1.02 -9.93
C TYR A 3 12.03 -0.37 -8.74
N LEU A 4 11.30 0.30 -7.84
CA LEU A 4 11.88 0.99 -6.69
C LEU A 4 12.44 -0.02 -5.68
N HIS A 5 11.69 -1.08 -5.43
CA HIS A 5 12.07 -2.13 -4.47
C HIS A 5 13.25 -2.98 -4.95
N HIS A 6 13.49 -3.04 -6.26
CA HIS A 6 14.65 -3.72 -6.86
C HIS A 6 15.89 -2.83 -7.06
N ARG A 7 15.87 -1.59 -6.56
CA ARG A 7 17.09 -0.76 -6.52
C ARG A 7 18.11 -1.34 -5.52
N ASN A 8 19.38 -0.96 -5.67
CA ASN A 8 20.43 -1.32 -4.72
C ASN A 8 21.08 -0.05 -4.13
N PRO A 9 20.79 0.30 -2.87
CA PRO A 9 19.83 -0.34 -1.97
C PRO A 9 18.36 -0.10 -2.39
N PRO A 10 17.38 -0.92 -1.92
CA PRO A 10 15.97 -0.73 -2.23
C PRO A 10 15.47 0.66 -1.84
N ILE A 11 14.52 1.21 -2.62
CA ILE A 11 13.88 2.48 -2.31
C ILE A 11 12.45 2.21 -1.85
N VAL A 12 12.10 2.64 -0.64
CA VAL A 12 10.73 2.59 -0.10
C VAL A 12 10.06 3.95 -0.31
N HIS A 13 8.85 3.97 -0.87
CA HIS A 13 8.14 5.21 -1.20
C HIS A 13 7.61 5.91 0.05
N ARG A 14 6.97 5.17 0.97
CA ARG A 14 6.47 5.60 2.29
C ARG A 14 5.28 6.58 2.29
N ASP A 15 4.77 6.93 1.12
CA ASP A 15 3.57 7.78 0.96
C ASP A 15 2.85 7.41 -0.34
N LEU A 16 2.78 6.11 -0.63
CA LEU A 16 2.08 5.62 -1.80
C LEU A 16 0.56 5.77 -1.55
N LYS A 17 -0.09 6.58 -2.36
CA LYS A 17 -1.53 6.87 -2.27
C LYS A 17 -2.06 7.39 -3.61
N SER A 18 -3.37 7.36 -3.78
CA SER A 18 -4.01 7.74 -5.04
C SER A 18 -3.67 9.17 -5.50
N SER A 19 -3.53 10.15 -4.59
CA SER A 19 -3.13 11.51 -4.97
C SER A 19 -1.67 11.65 -5.42
N ASN A 20 -0.82 10.65 -5.16
CA ASN A 20 0.56 10.56 -5.63
C ASN A 20 0.69 9.69 -6.90
N LEU A 21 -0.43 9.24 -7.48
CA LEU A 21 -0.48 8.57 -8.76
C LEU A 21 -0.99 9.54 -9.83
N LEU A 22 -0.08 9.94 -10.73
CA LEU A 22 -0.38 10.90 -11.80
C LEU A 22 -0.82 10.15 -13.06
N VAL A 23 -1.89 10.60 -13.70
CA VAL A 23 -2.40 10.02 -14.94
C VAL A 23 -2.06 10.93 -16.11
N ASP A 24 -1.40 10.39 -17.13
CA ASP A 24 -1.11 11.13 -18.36
C ASP A 24 -2.23 11.02 -19.41
N LYS A 25 -2.09 11.75 -20.52
CA LYS A 25 -3.08 11.79 -21.61
C LYS A 25 -3.37 10.43 -22.27
N ASN A 26 -2.51 9.43 -22.07
CA ASN A 26 -2.64 8.09 -22.63
C ASN A 26 -3.17 7.10 -21.58
N TRP A 27 -3.76 7.58 -20.48
CA TRP A 27 -4.19 6.75 -19.34
C TRP A 27 -3.05 5.96 -18.69
N THR A 28 -1.80 6.39 -18.89
CA THR A 28 -0.67 5.76 -18.20
C THR A 28 -0.52 6.37 -16.81
N VAL A 29 -0.55 5.51 -15.80
CA VAL A 29 -0.35 5.89 -14.40
C VAL A 29 1.14 5.93 -14.08
N LYS A 30 1.60 7.02 -13.46
CA LYS A 30 2.98 7.22 -13.01
C LYS A 30 3.02 7.54 -11.52
N VAL A 31 3.95 6.90 -10.81
CA VAL A 31 4.20 7.17 -9.40
C VAL A 31 4.93 8.51 -9.26
N GLY A 32 4.38 9.41 -8.46
CA GLY A 32 4.93 10.73 -8.15
C GLY A 32 5.18 10.94 -6.65
N ASP A 33 5.63 12.13 -6.29
CA ASP A 33 5.96 12.56 -4.92
C ASP A 33 6.88 11.63 -4.11
N PHE A 34 8.19 11.76 -4.37
CA PHE A 34 9.24 11.02 -3.68
C PHE A 34 9.79 11.76 -2.45
N GLY A 35 9.11 12.81 -1.96
CA GLY A 35 9.61 13.67 -0.88
C GLY A 35 9.81 12.95 0.46
N LEU A 36 9.10 11.84 0.67
CA LEU A 36 9.21 10.99 1.85
C LEU A 36 9.97 9.68 1.61
N SER A 37 10.37 9.42 0.36
CA SER A 37 11.04 8.20 -0.04
C SER A 37 12.43 8.07 0.60
N LYS A 38 12.84 6.84 0.90
CA LYS A 38 14.13 6.57 1.53
C LYS A 38 14.79 5.32 0.94
N TRP A 39 16.11 5.38 0.85
CA TRP A 39 16.97 4.23 0.66
C TRP A 39 16.93 3.34 1.90
N MET A 40 16.72 2.04 1.69
CA MET A 40 16.72 1.02 2.74
C MET A 40 18.16 0.54 2.98
N ASN A 41 18.95 1.36 3.68
CA ASN A 41 20.35 1.05 4.01
C ASN A 41 20.50 0.04 5.17
N ALA A 42 19.39 -0.31 5.82
CA ALA A 42 19.29 -1.29 6.91
C ALA A 42 17.97 -2.06 6.75
N THR A 43 17.82 -3.21 7.43
CA THR A 43 16.64 -4.09 7.31
C THR A 43 15.31 -3.38 7.61
N PHE A 44 15.34 -2.33 8.42
CA PHE A 44 14.16 -1.55 8.78
C PHE A 44 14.40 -0.05 8.73
N LEU A 45 13.35 0.70 8.42
CA LEU A 45 13.31 2.15 8.50
C LEU A 45 12.66 2.58 9.82
N THR A 46 13.32 3.50 10.54
CA THR A 46 12.68 4.21 11.65
C THR A 46 11.73 5.27 11.09
N ALA A 47 10.45 5.17 11.43
CA ALA A 47 9.50 6.22 11.18
C ALA A 47 9.85 7.43 12.07
N LYS A 48 10.30 8.53 11.44
CA LYS A 48 10.23 9.85 12.06
C LYS A 48 8.94 10.52 11.60
N SER A 49 8.08 10.81 12.57
CA SER A 49 6.99 11.80 12.60
C SER A 49 5.70 11.48 11.82
N GLY A 50 4.57 11.86 12.44
CA GLY A 50 3.20 11.84 11.90
C GLY A 50 2.98 12.77 10.70
N ARG A 51 3.74 12.54 9.63
CA ARG A 51 3.56 13.10 8.30
C ARG A 51 3.14 11.97 7.38
N GLY A 52 2.03 12.13 6.68
CA GLY A 52 1.44 11.11 5.80
C GLY A 52 -0.09 11.14 5.86
N THR A 53 -0.73 10.36 5.00
CA THR A 53 -2.18 10.24 4.94
C THR A 53 -2.60 8.86 5.49
N PRO A 54 -3.04 8.76 6.76
CA PRO A 54 -3.14 7.49 7.50
C PRO A 54 -4.07 6.45 6.85
N GLN A 55 -5.00 6.90 6.01
CA GLN A 55 -5.93 6.04 5.29
C GLN A 55 -5.26 5.00 4.37
N TRP A 56 -4.03 5.27 3.90
CA TRP A 56 -3.24 4.36 3.06
C TRP A 56 -2.11 3.66 3.81
N MET A 57 -1.82 4.04 5.05
CA MET A 57 -0.63 3.59 5.75
C MET A 57 -0.80 2.18 6.34
N ALA A 58 0.27 1.39 6.29
CA ALA A 58 0.30 0.07 6.91
C ALA A 58 0.21 0.14 8.44
N PRO A 59 -0.33 -0.91 9.11
CA PRO A 59 -0.52 -0.91 10.56
C PRO A 59 0.77 -0.64 11.34
N GLU A 60 1.89 -1.24 10.95
CA GLU A 60 3.20 -1.04 11.59
C GLU A 60 3.71 0.40 11.44
N VAL A 61 3.40 1.06 10.31
CA VAL A 61 3.77 2.47 10.11
C VAL A 61 2.89 3.38 10.99
N LEU A 62 1.59 3.08 11.11
CA LEU A 62 0.67 3.79 12.00
C LEU A 62 1.04 3.65 13.48
N ARG A 63 1.59 2.51 13.88
CA ARG A 63 2.11 2.24 15.23
C ARG A 63 3.52 2.78 15.46
N ASN A 64 4.14 3.41 14.45
CA ASN A 64 5.51 3.90 14.50
C ASN A 64 6.54 2.80 14.83
N GLU A 65 6.27 1.58 14.34
CA GLU A 65 7.15 0.42 14.43
C GLU A 65 8.15 0.41 13.26
N PRO A 66 9.23 -0.41 13.36
CA PRO A 66 10.13 -0.62 12.24
C PRO A 66 9.36 -1.16 11.01
N SER A 67 9.53 -0.52 9.86
CA SER A 67 8.86 -0.90 8.61
C SER A 67 9.85 -1.08 7.46
N ASN A 68 9.48 -1.88 6.47
CA ASN A 68 10.25 -2.13 5.25
C ASN A 68 9.41 -1.81 3.99
N GLU A 69 9.83 -2.28 2.82
CA GLU A 69 9.16 -2.06 1.55
C GLU A 69 7.73 -2.67 1.49
N LYS A 70 7.42 -3.65 2.36
CA LYS A 70 6.08 -4.23 2.49
C LYS A 70 5.03 -3.25 3.00
N SER A 71 5.45 -2.12 3.56
CA SER A 71 4.52 -1.03 3.89
C SER A 71 3.91 -0.39 2.63
N ASP A 72 4.67 -0.26 1.54
CA ASP A 72 4.16 0.23 0.25
C ASP A 72 3.17 -0.79 -0.37
N VAL A 73 3.37 -2.09 -0.13
CA VAL A 73 2.46 -3.15 -0.61
C VAL A 73 1.08 -3.01 0.04
N PHE A 74 1.04 -2.74 1.35
CA PHE A 74 -0.22 -2.48 2.05
C PHE A 74 -0.95 -1.27 1.44
N SER A 75 -0.21 -0.17 1.24
CA SER A 75 -0.74 1.05 0.62
C SER A 75 -1.28 0.80 -0.78
N PHE A 76 -0.62 -0.05 -1.57
CA PHE A 76 -1.11 -0.49 -2.87
C PHE A 76 -2.41 -1.30 -2.77
N GLY A 77 -2.56 -2.17 -1.76
CA GLY A 77 -3.83 -2.85 -1.49
C GLY A 77 -4.99 -1.88 -1.24
N VAL A 78 -4.73 -0.75 -0.55
CA VAL A 78 -5.72 0.33 -0.38
C VAL A 78 -6.07 0.99 -1.71
N ILE A 79 -5.07 1.28 -2.56
CA ILE A 79 -5.31 1.85 -3.90
C ILE A 79 -6.13 0.91 -4.78
N LEU A 80 -5.83 -0.40 -4.78
CA LEU A 80 -6.63 -1.38 -5.50
C LEU A 80 -8.07 -1.40 -5.01
N TRP A 81 -8.27 -1.34 -3.69
CA TRP A 81 -9.61 -1.24 -3.13
C TRP A 81 -10.33 0.03 -3.62
N GLU A 82 -9.67 1.19 -3.66
CA GLU A 82 -10.29 2.43 -4.17
C GLU A 82 -10.77 2.30 -5.61
N LEU A 83 -9.97 1.65 -6.46
CA LEU A 83 -10.34 1.40 -7.85
C LEU A 83 -11.57 0.49 -7.96
N MET A 84 -11.69 -0.50 -7.08
CA MET A 84 -12.77 -1.50 -7.13
C MET A 84 -14.05 -1.02 -6.44
N ALA A 85 -13.92 -0.32 -5.32
CA ALA A 85 -15.04 0.20 -4.54
C ALA A 85 -15.51 1.57 -5.04
N VAL A 86 -14.72 2.25 -5.88
CA VAL A 86 -14.96 3.62 -6.38
C VAL A 86 -15.30 4.56 -5.21
N SER A 87 -14.48 4.49 -4.15
CA SER A 87 -14.75 5.14 -2.87
C SER A 87 -13.46 5.61 -2.19
N ILE A 88 -13.58 6.61 -1.32
CA ILE A 88 -12.46 7.13 -0.53
C ILE A 88 -12.25 6.20 0.68
N PRO A 89 -11.02 5.74 0.96
CA PRO A 89 -10.76 4.80 2.04
C PRO A 89 -11.05 5.46 3.37
N TRP A 90 -11.84 4.78 4.20
CA TRP A 90 -12.21 5.26 5.54
C TRP A 90 -12.92 6.62 5.55
N VAL A 91 -13.68 6.98 4.52
CA VAL A 91 -14.32 8.30 4.35
C VAL A 91 -15.12 8.82 5.56
N LYS A 92 -15.61 7.91 6.43
CA LYS A 92 -16.38 8.24 7.64
C LYS A 92 -15.53 8.45 8.89
N LEU A 93 -14.22 8.25 8.82
CA LEU A 93 -13.30 8.30 9.96
C LEU A 93 -12.30 9.44 9.82
N ASN A 94 -11.98 10.10 10.94
CA ASN A 94 -10.86 11.03 10.98
C ASN A 94 -9.51 10.29 11.12
N SER A 95 -8.41 11.02 10.93
CA SER A 95 -7.05 10.45 10.98
C SER A 95 -6.73 9.67 12.26
N LEU A 96 -7.15 10.16 13.43
CA LEU A 96 -6.89 9.48 14.70
C LEU A 96 -7.71 8.19 14.83
N GLN A 97 -8.96 8.21 14.36
CA GLN A 97 -9.80 7.01 14.30
C GLN A 97 -9.22 5.95 13.36
N VAL A 98 -8.68 6.37 12.20
CA VAL A 98 -8.00 5.46 11.26
C VAL A 98 -6.79 4.79 11.91
N VAL A 99 -5.95 5.58 12.60
CA VAL A 99 -4.82 5.05 13.39
C VAL A 99 -5.31 4.00 14.39
N GLY A 100 -6.40 4.27 15.10
CA GLY A 100 -7.02 3.32 16.03
C GLY A 100 -7.47 2.01 15.36
N VAL A 101 -8.34 2.11 14.34
CA VAL A 101 -8.98 0.92 13.75
C VAL A 101 -8.02 0.07 12.91
N VAL A 102 -7.11 0.70 12.15
CA VAL A 102 -6.15 -0.02 11.29
C VAL A 102 -4.93 -0.43 12.09
N GLY A 103 -4.35 0.51 12.86
CA GLY A 103 -3.12 0.28 13.60
C GLY A 103 -3.30 -0.64 14.80
N PHE A 104 -4.40 -0.52 15.55
CA PHE A 104 -4.53 -1.22 16.85
C PHE A 104 -5.67 -2.24 16.93
N MET A 105 -6.67 -2.16 16.04
CA MET A 105 -7.79 -3.11 16.01
C MET A 105 -7.74 -4.08 14.83
N ASP A 106 -6.70 -3.99 14.00
CA ASP A 106 -6.47 -4.82 12.82
C ASP A 106 -7.65 -4.86 11.82
N ARG A 107 -8.45 -3.78 11.76
CA ARG A 107 -9.56 -3.69 10.81
C ARG A 107 -9.05 -3.42 9.39
N ARG A 108 -9.82 -3.89 8.40
CA ARG A 108 -9.61 -3.67 6.96
C ARG A 108 -10.87 -3.10 6.32
N LEU A 109 -10.74 -2.54 5.12
CA LEU A 109 -11.86 -2.04 4.34
C LEU A 109 -12.71 -3.22 3.87
N GLU A 110 -14.02 -3.03 3.81
CA GLU A 110 -14.95 -4.04 3.29
C GLU A 110 -14.82 -4.13 1.77
N LEU A 111 -14.64 -5.33 1.23
CA LEU A 111 -14.59 -5.56 -0.21
C LEU A 111 -16.02 -5.56 -0.80
N PRO A 112 -16.24 -5.02 -2.01
CA PRO A 112 -17.51 -5.17 -2.72
C PRO A 112 -17.86 -6.66 -2.96
N GLU A 113 -19.12 -7.06 -2.75
CA GLU A 113 -19.56 -8.45 -2.92
C GLU A 113 -19.37 -8.99 -4.35
N SER A 114 -19.46 -8.12 -5.35
CA SER A 114 -19.31 -8.46 -6.77
C SER A 114 -17.88 -8.45 -7.28
N LEU A 115 -16.89 -8.27 -6.40
CA LEU A 115 -15.48 -8.19 -6.79
C LEU A 115 -14.96 -9.56 -7.28
N ASP A 116 -14.20 -9.55 -8.37
CA ASP A 116 -13.51 -10.73 -8.88
C ASP A 116 -12.70 -11.39 -7.73
N PRO A 117 -12.92 -12.70 -7.43
CA PRO A 117 -12.22 -13.42 -6.37
C PRO A 117 -10.69 -13.33 -6.45
N LYS A 118 -10.14 -13.25 -7.67
CA LYS A 118 -8.71 -13.11 -7.91
C LYS A 118 -8.19 -11.76 -7.43
N VAL A 119 -8.92 -10.67 -7.73
CA VAL A 119 -8.58 -9.32 -7.26
C VAL A 119 -8.78 -9.21 -5.75
N ALA A 120 -9.88 -9.75 -5.22
CA ALA A 120 -10.15 -9.81 -3.80
C ALA A 120 -9.02 -10.52 -3.03
N SER A 121 -8.52 -11.64 -3.56
CA SER A 121 -7.39 -12.37 -2.99
C SER A 121 -6.11 -11.53 -2.95
N ILE A 122 -5.78 -10.83 -4.05
CA ILE A 122 -4.61 -9.93 -4.10
C ILE A 122 -4.74 -8.81 -3.05
N ILE A 123 -5.90 -8.17 -2.93
CA ILE A 123 -6.12 -7.10 -1.95
C ILE A 123 -5.95 -7.64 -0.52
N ASN A 124 -6.58 -8.78 -0.21
CA ASN A 124 -6.48 -9.40 1.12
C ASN A 124 -5.04 -9.78 1.47
N ASP A 125 -4.27 -10.32 0.51
CA ASP A 125 -2.86 -10.67 0.73
C ASP A 125 -1.97 -9.43 0.89
N CYS A 126 -2.26 -8.32 0.22
CA CYS A 126 -1.59 -7.03 0.47
C CYS A 126 -1.87 -6.51 1.90
N TRP A 127 -2.97 -6.93 2.51
CA TRP A 127 -3.44 -6.48 3.82
C TRP A 127 -3.12 -7.41 4.99
N ARG A 128 -2.27 -8.42 4.79
CA ARG A 128 -1.78 -9.29 5.89
C ARG A 128 -1.16 -8.47 7.01
N SER A 129 -1.50 -8.81 8.25
CA SER A 129 -1.07 -8.09 9.45
C SER A 129 0.44 -8.25 9.66
N ASP A 130 0.97 -9.44 9.39
CA ASP A 130 2.40 -9.71 9.29
C ASP A 130 2.93 -9.21 7.93
N PRO A 131 3.85 -8.22 7.89
CA PRO A 131 4.40 -7.69 6.64
C PRO A 131 5.09 -8.74 5.77
N GLU A 132 5.71 -9.75 6.37
CA GLU A 132 6.46 -10.79 5.65
C GLU A 132 5.52 -11.72 4.85
N GLN A 133 4.24 -11.79 5.23
CA GLN A 133 3.22 -12.55 4.51
C GLN A 133 2.62 -11.77 3.34
N ARG A 134 2.94 -10.47 3.19
CA ARG A 134 2.47 -9.67 2.05
C ARG A 134 3.29 -10.03 0.80
N PRO A 135 2.67 -10.13 -0.38
CA PRO A 135 3.40 -10.42 -1.61
C PRO A 135 4.35 -9.27 -1.97
N SER A 136 5.40 -9.57 -2.71
CA SER A 136 6.21 -8.58 -3.42
C SER A 136 5.42 -7.97 -4.59
N PHE A 137 5.84 -6.80 -5.07
CA PHE A 137 5.24 -6.23 -6.28
C PHE A 137 5.47 -7.10 -7.53
N GLU A 138 6.55 -7.90 -7.57
CA GLU A 138 6.79 -8.86 -8.64
C GLU A 138 5.71 -9.95 -8.66
N GLU A 139 5.43 -10.57 -7.50
CA GLU A 139 4.36 -11.57 -7.37
C GLU A 139 2.98 -10.98 -7.68
N ILE A 140 2.71 -9.74 -7.28
CA ILE A 140 1.46 -9.03 -7.63
C ILE A 140 1.34 -8.88 -9.16
N ILE A 141 2.41 -8.46 -9.85
CA ILE A 141 2.41 -8.32 -11.31
C ILE A 141 2.11 -9.65 -11.98
N GLN A 142 2.74 -10.74 -11.54
CA GLN A 142 2.51 -12.08 -12.08
C GLN A 142 1.05 -12.53 -11.87
N ARG A 143 0.50 -12.33 -10.67
CA ARG A 143 -0.90 -12.63 -10.39
C ARG A 143 -1.84 -11.81 -11.27
N MET A 144 -1.57 -10.52 -11.50
CA MET A 144 -2.42 -9.66 -12.32
C MET A 144 -2.36 -9.96 -13.82
N ALA A 145 -1.18 -10.28 -14.35
CA ALA A 145 -0.98 -10.52 -15.78
C ALA A 145 -1.74 -11.77 -16.29
N GLY A 146 -2.12 -12.68 -15.39
CA GLY A 146 -2.64 -14.00 -15.78
C GLY A 146 -1.51 -14.88 -16.32
N ASP A 147 -1.70 -16.20 -16.30
CA ASP A 147 -0.79 -17.11 -16.97
C ASP A 147 -0.81 -16.77 -18.46
N ILE A 148 0.28 -16.17 -18.95
CA ILE A 148 0.53 -16.11 -20.39
C ILE A 148 0.95 -17.54 -20.78
N SER A 149 -0.03 -18.37 -21.11
CA SER A 149 0.15 -19.69 -21.74
C SER A 149 -0.64 -19.77 -23.03
#